data_AF-A0A0L0FC33-F1
#
_entry.id   AF-A0A0L0FC33-F1
#
_cell.length_a   1.000
_cell.length_b   1.000
_cell.length_c   1.000
_cell.angle_alpha   90.00
_cell.angle_beta   90.00
_cell.angle_gamma   90.00
#
_symmetry.space_group_name_H-M   'P 1'
#
loop_
_entity.id
_entity.type
_entity.pdbx_description
1 polymer ?
#
loop_
_entity_poly.entity_id
_entity_poly.type
_entity_poly.pdbx_seq_one_letter_code
_entity_poly.pdbx_strand_id
1 'polypeptide(L)'
;MVDKLRYILHHFNWRRLGVVSLADTLGENCQSAVIDTAKRIPDFEQLDAVLVSSSILSRDTAKRDEHIENLKKGLQELKAKNQRIICFCGSTGDFQVVYNTARALDMVNEEYVIGGEQ
;
A
#
# COMPACT_ATOMS: atom_id res chain seq x y z
N MET A 1 11.72 -3.48 -7.85
CA MET A 1 10.87 -3.74 -6.67
C MET A 1 10.70 -5.22 -6.32
N VAL A 2 10.22 -6.06 -7.24
CA VAL A 2 9.87 -7.48 -7.00
C VAL A 2 10.95 -8.29 -6.28
N ASP A 3 12.21 -8.20 -6.71
CA ASP A 3 13.31 -8.95 -6.06
C ASP A 3 13.65 -8.45 -4.65
N LYS A 4 13.54 -7.13 -4.42
CA LYS A 4 13.74 -6.53 -3.10
C LYS A 4 12.59 -6.90 -2.16
N LEU A 5 11.35 -6.88 -2.65
CA LEU A 5 10.17 -7.30 -1.88
C LEU A 5 10.27 -8.77 -1.50
N ARG A 6 10.65 -9.64 -2.44
CA ARG A 6 10.91 -11.06 -2.17
C ARG A 6 11.99 -11.26 -1.12
N TYR A 7 13.11 -10.53 -1.21
CA TYR A 7 14.16 -10.57 -0.20
C TYR A 7 13.65 -10.16 1.18
N ILE A 8 12.94 -9.04 1.28
CA ILE A 8 12.42 -8.50 2.54
C ILE A 8 11.41 -9.49 3.15
N LEU A 9 10.41 -9.93 2.39
CA LEU A 9 9.38 -10.84 2.86
C LEU A 9 9.98 -12.19 3.33
N HIS A 10 10.94 -12.73 2.60
CA HIS A 10 11.60 -13.98 2.98
C HIS A 10 12.55 -13.80 4.18
N HIS A 11 13.39 -12.77 4.18
CA HIS A 11 14.43 -12.56 5.19
C HIS A 11 13.85 -12.20 6.56
N PHE A 12 12.78 -11.40 6.59
CA PHE A 12 12.10 -11.01 7.83
C PHE A 12 10.96 -11.98 8.21
N ASN A 13 10.81 -13.09 7.49
CA ASN A 13 9.75 -14.09 7.65
C ASN A 13 8.35 -13.44 7.72
N TRP A 14 8.15 -12.42 6.90
CA TRP A 14 6.89 -11.70 6.87
C TRP A 14 5.95 -12.36 5.87
N ARG A 15 4.83 -12.85 6.41
CA ARG A 15 3.86 -13.68 5.67
C ARG A 15 2.59 -12.92 5.28
N ARG A 16 2.49 -11.66 5.68
CA ARG A 16 1.31 -10.82 5.45
C ARG A 16 1.71 -9.50 4.83
N LEU A 17 1.06 -9.15 3.73
CA LEU A 17 1.32 -7.92 2.98
C LEU A 17 0.03 -7.16 2.69
N GLY A 18 0.01 -5.87 3.03
CA GLY A 18 -0.93 -4.90 2.53
C GLY A 18 -0.38 -4.22 1.26
N VAL A 19 -1.22 -4.03 0.26
CA VAL A 19 -0.90 -3.26 -0.94
C VAL A 19 -1.88 -2.12 -1.08
N VAL A 20 -1.38 -0.91 -1.28
CA VAL A 20 -2.18 0.28 -1.61
C VAL A 20 -1.77 0.72 -3.00
N SER A 21 -2.72 0.77 -3.93
CA SER A 21 -2.47 1.09 -5.32
C SER A 21 -3.37 2.21 -5.79
N LEU A 22 -2.89 3.00 -6.75
CA LEU A 22 -3.75 3.93 -7.47
C LEU A 22 -4.64 3.19 -8.48
N ALA A 23 -5.87 3.67 -8.66
CA ALA A 23 -6.83 3.25 -9.67
C ALA A 23 -6.45 3.88 -11.03
N ASP A 24 -5.23 3.60 -11.45
CA ASP A 24 -4.72 3.89 -12.77
C ASP A 24 -3.91 2.69 -13.27
N THR A 25 -3.58 2.70 -14.56
CA THR A 25 -2.89 1.58 -15.21
C THR A 25 -1.54 1.27 -14.55
N LEU A 26 -0.83 2.27 -14.01
CA LEU A 26 0.47 2.05 -13.36
C LEU A 26 0.28 1.39 -11.99
N GLY A 27 -0.66 1.87 -11.19
CA GLY A 27 -1.00 1.33 -9.88
C GLY A 27 -1.52 -0.10 -9.97
N GLU A 28 -2.41 -0.39 -10.92
CA GLU A 28 -2.95 -1.74 -11.16
C GLU A 28 -1.88 -2.74 -11.63
N ASN A 29 -0.98 -2.30 -12.54
CA ASN A 29 0.13 -3.13 -12.99
C ASN A 29 1.13 -3.41 -11.86
N CYS A 30 1.45 -2.40 -11.06
CA CYS A 30 2.32 -2.55 -9.89
C CYS A 30 1.69 -3.49 -8.85
N GLN A 31 0.41 -3.33 -8.55
CA GLN A 31 -0.33 -4.21 -7.64
C GLN A 31 -0.28 -5.66 -8.13
N SER A 32 -0.53 -5.89 -9.42
CA SER A 32 -0.50 -7.22 -10.02
C SER A 32 0.88 -7.86 -9.89
N ALA A 33 1.95 -7.10 -10.16
CA ALA A 33 3.32 -7.56 -10.01
C ALA A 33 3.68 -7.90 -8.55
N VAL A 34 3.22 -7.09 -7.59
CA VAL A 34 3.40 -7.35 -6.15
C VAL A 34 2.66 -8.62 -5.72
N ILE A 35 1.42 -8.80 -6.17
CA ILE A 35 0.60 -9.99 -5.88
C ILE A 35 1.28 -11.25 -6.43
N ASP A 36 1.71 -11.23 -7.69
CA ASP A 36 2.36 -12.37 -8.32
C ASP A 36 3.70 -12.71 -7.65
N THR A 37 4.39 -11.70 -7.12
CA THR A 37 5.61 -11.90 -6.33
C THR A 37 5.31 -12.56 -5.00
N ALA A 38 4.32 -12.05 -4.26
CA ALA A 38 3.95 -12.57 -2.95
C ALA A 38 3.50 -14.04 -3.03
N LYS A 39 2.74 -14.42 -4.06
CA LYS A 39 2.31 -15.81 -4.31
C LYS A 39 3.46 -16.80 -4.53
N ARG A 40 4.64 -16.31 -4.92
CA ARG A 40 5.83 -17.16 -5.16
C ARG A 40 6.67 -17.35 -3.91
N ILE A 41 6.30 -16.73 -2.79
CA ILE A 41 7.04 -16.83 -1.53
C ILE A 41 6.49 -18.03 -0.75
N PRO A 42 7.34 -19.00 -0.38
CA PRO A 42 6.94 -20.10 0.49
C PRO A 42 6.35 -19.58 1.80
N ASP A 43 5.27 -20.22 2.27
CA ASP A 43 4.56 -19.87 3.50
C ASP A 43 3.93 -18.46 3.57
N PHE A 44 3.71 -17.81 2.42
CA PHE A 44 2.97 -16.55 2.39
C PHE A 44 1.49 -16.79 2.75
N GLU A 45 0.99 -16.09 3.77
CA GLU A 45 -0.33 -16.34 4.39
C GLU A 45 -1.44 -15.49 3.79
N GLN A 46 -1.21 -14.18 3.66
CA GLN A 46 -2.31 -13.25 3.36
C GLN A 46 -1.83 -11.99 2.65
N LEU A 47 -2.48 -11.69 1.52
CA LEU A 47 -2.35 -10.40 0.84
C LEU A 47 -3.70 -9.70 0.84
N ASP A 48 -3.71 -8.45 1.30
CA ASP A 48 -4.86 -7.56 1.17
C ASP A 48 -4.47 -6.37 0.30
N ALA A 49 -5.30 -6.06 -0.69
CA ALA A 49 -5.09 -4.95 -1.60
C ALA A 49 -6.20 -3.91 -1.45
N VAL A 50 -5.80 -2.65 -1.45
CA VAL A 50 -6.68 -1.48 -1.41
C VAL A 50 -6.40 -0.67 -2.67
N LEU A 51 -7.44 -0.50 -3.48
CA LEU A 51 -7.38 0.37 -4.65
C LEU A 51 -7.90 1.77 -4.25
N VAL A 52 -7.11 2.80 -4.55
CA VAL A 52 -7.39 4.20 -4.21
C VAL A 52 -7.46 5.00 -5.49
N SER A 53 -8.44 5.90 -5.63
CA SER A 53 -8.52 6.76 -6.83
C SER A 53 -7.21 7.52 -7.08
N SER A 54 -6.79 7.61 -8.35
CA SER A 54 -5.62 8.39 -8.81
C SER A 54 -5.79 9.91 -8.63
N SER A 55 -6.96 10.37 -8.16
CA SER A 55 -7.29 11.78 -8.01
C SER A 55 -7.04 12.35 -6.60
N ILE A 56 -6.19 11.73 -5.78
CA ILE A 56 -5.82 12.24 -4.44
C ILE A 56 -5.07 13.59 -4.48
N LEU A 57 -4.56 14.00 -5.64
CA LEU A 57 -3.98 15.34 -5.87
C LEU A 57 -4.92 16.27 -6.67
N SER A 58 -6.21 15.91 -6.80
CA SER A 58 -7.18 16.74 -7.53
C SER A 58 -7.26 18.16 -6.96
N ARG A 59 -7.41 19.15 -7.86
CA ARG A 59 -7.69 20.55 -7.49
C ARG A 59 -9.13 20.74 -6.99
N ASP A 60 -10.00 19.78 -7.26
CA ASP A 60 -11.35 19.74 -6.72
C ASP A 60 -11.30 19.21 -5.28
N THR A 61 -11.46 20.13 -4.32
CA THR A 61 -11.37 19.84 -2.88
C THR A 61 -12.36 18.76 -2.44
N ALA A 62 -13.59 18.75 -2.98
CA ALA A 62 -14.60 17.79 -2.58
C ALA A 62 -14.23 16.37 -3.00
N LYS A 63 -13.76 16.20 -4.25
CA LYS A 63 -13.27 14.90 -4.74
C LYS A 63 -12.02 14.45 -3.99
N ARG A 64 -11.10 15.38 -3.72
CA ARG A 64 -9.88 15.09 -2.98
C ARG A 64 -10.19 14.55 -1.58
N ASP A 65 -11.08 15.21 -0.86
CA ASP A 65 -11.43 14.82 0.51
C ASP A 65 -12.14 13.45 0.53
N GLU A 66 -13.01 13.17 -0.44
CA GLU A 66 -13.59 11.84 -0.64
C GLU A 66 -12.52 10.77 -0.87
N HIS A 67 -11.52 11.06 -1.71
CA HIS A 67 -10.44 10.11 -1.99
C HIS A 67 -9.53 9.87 -0.79
N ILE A 68 -9.25 10.90 0.02
CA ILE A 68 -8.50 10.77 1.27
C ILE A 68 -9.28 9.92 2.28
N GLU A 69 -10.60 10.10 2.39
CA GLU A 69 -11.43 9.28 3.27
C GLU A 69 -11.48 7.81 2.81
N ASN A 70 -11.52 7.54 1.51
CA ASN A 70 -11.44 6.18 0.98
C ASN A 70 -10.07 5.52 1.25
N LEU A 71 -8.97 6.28 1.05
CA LEU A 71 -7.62 5.85 1.42
C LEU A 71 -7.53 5.53 2.92
N LYS A 72 -8.10 6.39 3.77
CA LYS A 72 -8.11 6.20 5.22
C LYS A 72 -8.86 4.94 5.63
N LYS A 73 -10.03 4.69 5.05
CA LYS A 73 -10.78 3.44 5.25
C LYS A 73 -9.97 2.22 4.86
N GLY A 74 -9.36 2.24 3.68
CA GLY A 74 -8.51 1.13 3.23
C GLY A 74 -7.31 0.88 4.15
N LEU A 75 -6.61 1.93 4.59
CA LEU A 75 -5.52 1.80 5.56
C LEU A 75 -6.00 1.26 6.92
N GLN A 76 -7.19 1.67 7.38
CA GLN A 76 -7.80 1.11 8.59
C GLN A 76 -8.15 -0.37 8.44
N GLU A 77 -8.63 -0.80 7.28
CA GLU A 77 -8.89 -2.21 6.98
C GLU A 77 -7.58 -3.02 7.00
N LEU A 78 -6.51 -2.51 6.39
CA LEU A 78 -5.18 -3.13 6.45
C LEU A 78 -4.68 -3.22 7.90
N LYS A 79 -4.84 -2.15 8.69
CA LYS A 79 -4.51 -2.13 10.12
C LYS A 79 -5.31 -3.20 10.89
N ALA A 80 -6.61 -3.28 10.66
CA ALA A 80 -7.50 -4.26 11.32
C ALA A 80 -7.14 -5.71 10.97
N LYS A 81 -6.64 -5.95 9.75
CA LYS A 81 -6.15 -7.26 9.30
C LYS A 81 -4.70 -7.55 9.73
N ASN A 82 -4.12 -6.68 10.56
CA ASN A 82 -2.75 -6.78 11.07
C ASN A 82 -1.71 -6.81 9.93
N GLN A 83 -1.97 -6.07 8.84
CA GLN A 83 -1.03 -5.89 7.74
C GLN A 83 0.02 -4.86 8.15
N ARG A 84 1.21 -5.35 8.50
CA ARG A 84 2.32 -4.52 9.00
C ARG A 84 3.24 -4.01 7.90
N ILE A 85 3.18 -4.61 6.72
CA ILE A 85 3.88 -4.12 5.54
C ILE A 85 2.85 -3.53 4.60
N ILE A 86 3.09 -2.30 4.16
CA ILE A 86 2.26 -1.63 3.20
C ILE A 86 3.12 -1.23 2.02
N CYS A 87 2.88 -1.87 0.88
CA CYS A 87 3.50 -1.52 -0.38
C CYS A 87 2.59 -0.51 -1.11
N PHE A 88 3.11 0.68 -1.37
CA PHE A 88 2.43 1.68 -2.19
C PHE A 88 2.84 1.58 -3.66
N CYS A 89 1.84 1.56 -4.52
CA CYS A 89 1.96 1.50 -5.98
C CYS A 89 1.35 2.75 -6.61
N GLY A 90 2.17 3.75 -6.89
CA GLY A 90 1.73 5.02 -7.49
C GLY A 90 2.86 6.04 -7.61
N SER A 91 2.52 7.30 -7.90
CA SER A 91 3.52 8.36 -8.06
C SER A 91 4.11 8.84 -6.72
N THR A 92 5.28 9.47 -6.75
CA THR A 92 5.90 10.06 -5.55
C THR A 92 5.03 11.12 -4.87
N GLY A 93 4.28 11.90 -5.65
CA GLY A 93 3.36 12.91 -5.11
C GLY A 93 2.23 12.27 -4.30
N ASP A 94 1.71 11.15 -4.81
CA ASP A 94 0.64 10.39 -4.17
C ASP A 94 1.14 9.65 -2.93
N PHE A 95 2.39 9.15 -2.96
CA PHE A 95 3.01 8.51 -1.80
C PHE A 95 3.03 9.42 -0.57
N GLN A 96 3.28 10.73 -0.74
CA GLN A 96 3.29 11.66 0.39
C GLN A 96 1.91 11.76 1.06
N VAL A 97 0.82 11.73 0.28
CA VAL A 97 -0.56 11.73 0.80
C VAL A 97 -0.86 10.43 1.54
N VAL A 98 -0.44 9.29 0.98
CA VAL A 98 -0.55 7.98 1.63
C VAL A 98 0.21 7.94 2.95
N TYR A 99 1.47 8.38 2.94
CA TYR A 99 2.32 8.42 4.12
C TYR A 99 1.73 9.31 5.22
N ASN A 100 1.23 10.50 4.88
CA ASN A 100 0.60 11.40 5.84
C ASN A 100 -0.70 10.81 6.42
N THR A 101 -1.51 10.16 5.58
CA THR A 101 -2.74 9.49 6.04
C THR A 101 -2.41 8.31 6.96
N ALA A 102 -1.42 7.49 6.61
CA ALA A 102 -0.95 6.39 7.44
C ALA A 102 -0.38 6.89 8.78
N ARG A 103 0.35 8.01 8.78
CA ARG A 103 0.84 8.67 9.99
C ARG A 103 -0.31 9.11 10.90
N ALA A 104 -1.36 9.71 10.33
CA ALA A 104 -2.55 10.10 11.09
C ALA A 104 -3.31 8.90 11.69
N LEU A 105 -3.10 7.70 11.15
CA LEU A 105 -3.67 6.44 11.64
C LEU A 105 -2.74 5.68 12.59
N ASP A 106 -1.59 6.26 12.98
CA ASP A 106 -0.57 5.59 13.79
C ASP A 106 -0.11 4.26 13.15
N MET A 107 0.27 4.37 11.87
CA MET A 107 0.85 3.28 11.06
C MET A 107 2.27 3.65 10.59
N VAL A 108 2.84 4.72 11.13
CA VAL A 108 4.23 5.15 10.87
C VAL A 108 4.95 5.13 12.22
N ASN A 109 5.28 3.92 12.66
CA ASN A 109 5.97 3.62 13.90
C ASN A 109 6.78 2.32 13.72
N GLU A 110 7.41 1.83 14.79
CA GLU A 110 8.28 0.64 14.74
C GLU A 110 7.57 -0.65 14.34
N GLU A 111 6.24 -0.69 14.41
CA GLU A 111 5.45 -1.88 14.07
C GLU A 111 5.09 -1.97 12.58
N TYR A 112 5.31 -0.91 11.79
CA TYR A 112 4.89 -0.84 10.39
C TYR A 112 6.03 -0.48 9.45
N VAL A 113 6.03 -1.11 8.28
CA VAL A 113 6.91 -0.76 7.17
C VAL A 113 6.06 -0.30 5.99
N ILE A 114 6.21 0.97 5.62
CA ILE A 114 5.55 1.57 4.47
C ILE A 114 6.61 1.91 3.43
N GLY A 115 6.51 1.31 2.25
CA GLY A 115 7.46 1.54 1.15
C GLY A 115 6.73 1.70 -0.18
N GLY A 116 7.28 2.54 -1.06
CA GLY A 116 6.86 2.69 -2.45
C GLY A 116 8.09 2.81 -3.35
N GLU A 117 7.97 2.40 -4.61
CA GLU A 117 9.04 2.58 -5.59
C GLU A 117 8.96 3.97 -6.26
N GLN A 118 10.11 4.52 -6.65
CA GLN A 118 10.23 5.71 -7.52
C GLN A 118 10.11 5.31 -8.99
#